data_AF-A0A936QP49-F1
#
_entry.id   AF-A0A936QP49-F1
#
_cell.length_a   1.000
_cell.length_b   1.000
_cell.length_c   1.000
_cell.angle_alpha   90.00
_cell.angle_beta   90.00
_cell.angle_gamma   90.00
#
_symmetry.space_group_name_H-M   'P 1'
#
loop_
_entity.id
_entity.type
_entity.pdbx_description
1 polymer ?
#
loop_
_entity_poly.entity_id
_entity_poly.type
_entity_poly.pdbx_seq_one_letter_code
_entity_poly.pdbx_strand_id
1 'polypeptide(L)'
;MKKISGEGHEIASHSWRHEWFPYLTEKQIYRSLERSKQALEKCTGKENSVNGFVPPHSRPMSWYKKYSVSLGDRAIYPFHKGGDTGYILKQLSLLNYRWCRVLSSYKPVWEKIFRSDTKEEFLFGKWEINNDILCVPQHYTGFDEFAQKYLEKAVEKNEALVIVGHPAALSRNKSESSHNFNLFMNIAEGYIAKNQLETYTVTEYADKYLKQGALKDQH
;
A
#
# COMPACT_ATOMS: atom_id res chain seq x y z
N MET A 1 0.75 -1.11 19.74
CA MET A 1 0.93 0.23 19.12
C MET A 1 2.07 1.02 19.74
N LYS A 2 2.05 1.34 21.04
CA LYS A 2 3.15 2.10 21.68
C LYS A 2 4.52 1.44 21.51
N LYS A 3 4.62 0.12 21.72
CA LYS A 3 5.86 -0.65 21.49
C LYS A 3 6.38 -0.51 20.05
N ILE A 4 5.53 -0.86 19.07
CA ILE A 4 5.84 -0.76 17.63
C ILE A 4 6.33 0.64 17.26
N SER A 5 5.63 1.69 17.70
CA SER A 5 6.05 3.08 17.42
C SER A 5 7.30 3.51 18.19
N GLY A 6 7.54 2.95 19.37
CA GLY A 6 8.74 3.20 20.18
C GLY A 6 10.00 2.56 19.59
N GLU A 7 9.84 1.48 18.83
CA GLU A 7 10.90 0.79 18.09
C GLU A 7 11.22 1.45 16.72
N GLY A 8 10.60 2.59 16.43
CA GLY A 8 10.86 3.35 15.20
C GLY A 8 10.03 2.93 13.99
N HIS A 9 9.12 1.95 14.12
CA HIS A 9 8.25 1.57 13.02
C HIS A 9 7.19 2.65 12.70
N GLU A 10 6.96 2.88 11.42
CA GLU A 10 5.88 3.73 10.93
C GLU A 10 4.51 3.09 11.19
N ILE A 11 3.58 3.90 11.71
CA ILE A 11 2.19 3.48 11.94
C ILE A 11 1.30 4.09 10.85
N ALA A 12 0.62 3.24 10.08
CA ALA A 12 -0.38 3.62 9.09
C ALA A 12 -1.79 3.30 9.57
N SER A 13 -2.77 4.09 9.10
CA SER A 13 -4.18 3.86 9.31
C SER A 13 -4.70 2.72 8.44
N HIS A 14 -5.55 1.86 9.01
CA HIS A 14 -6.23 0.77 8.30
C HIS A 14 -7.75 0.87 8.50
N SER A 15 -8.26 2.12 8.47
CA SER A 15 -9.63 2.50 8.79
C SER A 15 -10.03 2.25 10.25
N TRP A 16 -11.26 2.61 10.64
CA TRP A 16 -11.71 2.52 12.03
C TRP A 16 -12.17 1.11 12.43
N ARG A 17 -12.90 0.41 11.55
CA ARG A 17 -13.50 -0.91 11.83
C ARG A 17 -13.26 -1.92 10.71
N HIS A 18 -12.24 -1.70 9.89
CA HIS A 18 -11.96 -2.56 8.73
C HIS A 18 -13.19 -2.60 7.78
N GLU A 19 -13.78 -1.43 7.55
CA GLU A 19 -15.03 -1.28 6.81
C GLU A 19 -14.87 -1.62 5.32
N TRP A 20 -15.96 -2.08 4.71
CA TRP A 20 -16.03 -2.22 3.26
C TRP A 20 -16.31 -0.86 2.60
N PHE A 21 -15.23 -0.13 2.28
CA PHE A 21 -15.28 1.22 1.69
C PHE A 21 -16.26 1.38 0.52
N PRO A 22 -16.38 0.41 -0.41
CA PRO A 22 -17.35 0.50 -1.49
C PRO A 22 -18.78 0.82 -1.05
N TYR A 23 -19.21 0.43 0.16
CA TYR A 23 -20.55 0.67 0.68
C TYR A 23 -20.68 1.89 1.61
N LEU A 24 -19.60 2.64 1.84
CA LEU A 24 -19.63 3.79 2.72
C LEU A 24 -20.04 5.08 1.99
N THR A 25 -20.95 5.83 2.59
CA THR A 25 -21.23 7.21 2.16
C THR A 25 -20.02 8.12 2.38
N GLU A 26 -19.98 9.27 1.71
CA GLU A 26 -18.92 10.27 1.84
C GLU A 26 -18.61 10.65 3.29
N LYS A 27 -19.68 10.90 4.06
CA LYS A 27 -19.57 11.26 5.48
C LYS A 27 -19.02 10.11 6.31
N GLN A 28 -19.36 8.86 5.98
CA GLN A 28 -18.82 7.68 6.67
C GLN A 28 -17.35 7.45 6.32
N ILE A 29 -16.97 7.65 5.06
CA ILE A 29 -15.57 7.57 4.61
C ILE A 29 -14.73 8.57 5.40
N TYR A 30 -15.08 9.86 5.34
CA TYR A 30 -14.33 10.92 6.03
C TYR A 30 -14.19 10.61 7.52
N ARG A 31 -15.32 10.29 8.20
CA ARG A 31 -15.32 9.99 9.64
C ARG A 31 -14.50 8.75 9.99
N SER A 32 -14.51 7.70 9.17
CA SER A 32 -13.72 6.50 9.42
C SER A 32 -12.21 6.81 9.33
N LEU A 33 -11.81 7.55 8.29
CA LEU A 33 -10.42 7.95 8.06
C LEU A 33 -9.90 8.89 9.17
N GLU A 34 -10.69 9.90 9.53
CA GLU A 34 -10.37 10.87 10.58
C GLU A 34 -10.27 10.19 11.94
N ARG A 35 -11.27 9.40 12.31
CA ARG A 35 -11.32 8.73 13.60
C ARG A 35 -10.18 7.74 13.79
N SER A 36 -9.85 6.96 12.76
CA SER A 36 -8.73 6.01 12.82
C SER A 36 -7.40 6.73 13.01
N LYS A 37 -7.16 7.81 12.24
CA LYS A 37 -5.97 8.66 12.40
C LYS A 37 -5.82 9.16 13.83
N GLN A 38 -6.84 9.86 14.32
CA GLN A 38 -6.84 10.46 15.66
C GLN A 38 -6.64 9.40 16.76
N ALA A 39 -7.27 8.24 16.62
CA ALA A 39 -7.13 7.16 17.60
C ALA A 39 -5.69 6.62 17.64
N LEU A 40 -5.04 6.44 16.49
CA LEU A 40 -3.67 5.95 16.40
C LEU A 40 -2.66 6.97 16.94
N GLU A 41 -2.83 8.25 16.60
CA GLU A 41 -1.99 9.35 17.10
C GLU A 41 -2.13 9.50 18.62
N LYS A 42 -3.36 9.47 19.14
CA LYS A 42 -3.62 9.46 20.58
C LYS A 42 -3.03 8.22 21.28
N CYS A 43 -3.12 7.04 20.67
CA CYS A 43 -2.56 5.81 21.24
C CYS A 43 -1.03 5.84 21.32
N THR A 44 -0.37 6.47 20.34
CA THR A 44 1.09 6.57 20.25
C THR A 44 1.64 7.78 21.00
N GLY A 45 0.80 8.78 21.30
CA GLY A 45 1.21 10.05 21.91
C GLY A 45 1.99 10.94 20.93
N LYS A 46 1.84 10.72 19.63
CA LYS A 46 2.54 11.45 18.56
C LYS A 46 1.50 12.08 17.65
N GLU A 47 1.32 13.39 17.75
CA GLU A 47 0.41 14.13 16.87
C GLU A 47 0.96 14.20 15.44
N ASN A 48 0.06 14.18 14.45
CA ASN A 48 0.40 14.24 13.03
C ASN A 48 1.40 13.17 12.55
N SER A 49 1.54 12.05 13.26
CA SER A 49 2.50 11.00 12.92
C SER A 49 1.95 9.94 11.97
N VAL A 50 0.63 9.88 11.78
CA VAL A 50 -0.01 8.89 10.92
C VAL A 50 -0.11 9.45 9.50
N ASN A 51 0.90 9.11 8.70
CA ASN A 51 1.08 9.59 7.34
C ASN A 51 0.49 8.65 6.28
N GLY A 52 0.30 7.39 6.63
CA GLY A 52 -0.10 6.34 5.71
C GLY A 52 -1.52 5.86 5.87
N PHE A 53 -2.13 5.45 4.76
CA PHE A 53 -3.38 4.68 4.77
C PHE A 53 -3.25 3.40 3.96
N VAL A 54 -3.77 2.31 4.51
CA VAL A 54 -3.93 1.03 3.82
C VAL A 54 -5.42 0.74 3.74
N PRO A 55 -6.01 0.61 2.54
CA PRO A 55 -7.43 0.29 2.44
C PRO A 55 -7.74 -1.14 2.95
N PRO A 56 -8.76 -1.33 3.81
CA PRO A 56 -9.24 -2.66 4.19
C PRO A 56 -9.58 -3.51 2.96
N HIS A 57 -9.27 -4.81 3.03
CA HIS A 57 -9.49 -5.76 1.93
C HIS A 57 -8.83 -5.36 0.59
N SER A 58 -7.90 -4.39 0.58
CA SER A 58 -7.38 -3.74 -0.63
C SER A 58 -8.50 -3.18 -1.54
N ARG A 59 -9.53 -2.59 -0.93
CA ARG A 59 -10.71 -2.04 -1.59
C ARG A 59 -10.87 -0.53 -1.31
N PRO A 60 -11.41 0.26 -2.26
CA PRO A 60 -11.89 -0.15 -3.58
C PRO A 60 -10.76 -0.45 -4.57
N MET A 61 -11.08 -1.23 -5.61
CA MET A 61 -10.19 -1.50 -6.75
C MET A 61 -10.55 -0.65 -7.98
N SER A 62 -11.72 -0.03 -8.01
CA SER A 62 -12.16 0.81 -9.12
C SER A 62 -11.50 2.18 -9.01
N TRP A 63 -11.01 2.68 -10.13
CA TRP A 63 -10.41 3.98 -10.26
C TRP A 63 -10.87 4.60 -11.57
N TYR A 64 -11.90 5.43 -11.48
CA TYR A 64 -12.62 5.89 -12.68
C TYR A 64 -11.76 6.76 -13.58
N LYS A 65 -10.93 7.64 -13.01
CA LYS A 65 -9.96 8.46 -13.76
C LYS A 65 -8.93 7.64 -14.54
N LYS A 66 -8.70 6.38 -14.13
CA LYS A 66 -7.81 5.43 -14.80
C LYS A 66 -8.56 4.35 -15.59
N TYR A 67 -9.86 4.53 -15.81
CA TYR A 67 -10.71 3.60 -16.54
C TYR A 67 -10.67 2.16 -15.99
N SER A 68 -10.40 2.01 -14.70
CA SER A 68 -10.43 0.72 -14.03
C SER A 68 -11.72 0.59 -13.23
N VAL A 69 -12.46 -0.49 -13.47
CA VAL A 69 -13.72 -0.78 -12.77
C VAL A 69 -13.69 -2.22 -12.24
N SER A 70 -14.19 -2.41 -11.03
CA SER A 70 -14.43 -3.71 -10.41
C SER A 70 -15.92 -3.89 -10.11
N LEU A 71 -16.46 -5.06 -10.48
CA LEU A 71 -17.83 -5.42 -10.14
C LEU A 71 -18.03 -5.58 -8.62
N GLY A 72 -16.97 -5.97 -7.89
CA GLY A 72 -17.02 -6.12 -6.43
C GLY A 72 -17.03 -4.80 -5.64
N ASP A 73 -16.81 -3.67 -6.30
CA ASP A 73 -16.92 -2.34 -5.68
C ASP A 73 -18.26 -1.66 -5.98
N ARG A 74 -19.17 -2.35 -6.69
CA ARG A 74 -20.51 -1.86 -6.93
C ARG A 74 -21.28 -1.90 -5.61
N ALA A 75 -21.31 -0.78 -4.89
CA ALA A 75 -22.51 -0.43 -4.16
C ALA A 75 -23.71 -0.45 -5.09
N ILE A 76 -24.91 -0.39 -4.53
CA ILE A 76 -26.23 -0.49 -5.18
C ILE A 76 -26.43 0.54 -6.34
N TYR A 77 -25.43 1.38 -6.66
CA TYR A 77 -25.43 2.39 -7.70
C TYR A 77 -24.04 2.53 -8.39
N PRO A 78 -23.95 2.68 -9.73
CA PRO A 78 -22.68 3.02 -10.40
C PRO A 78 -22.16 4.38 -9.91
N PHE A 79 -20.83 4.58 -9.86
CA PHE A 79 -20.20 5.83 -9.41
C PHE A 79 -20.35 6.16 -7.91
N HIS A 80 -20.60 5.16 -7.07
CA HIS A 80 -20.56 5.37 -5.63
C HIS A 80 -19.15 5.78 -5.20
N LYS A 81 -19.04 6.93 -4.51
CA LYS A 81 -17.77 7.53 -4.12
C LYS A 81 -16.89 6.64 -3.24
N GLY A 82 -17.49 5.78 -2.41
CA GLY A 82 -16.75 4.77 -1.64
C GLY A 82 -16.13 3.67 -2.50
N GLY A 83 -16.64 3.49 -3.72
CA GLY A 83 -16.14 2.56 -4.71
C GLY A 83 -15.03 3.11 -5.59
N ASP A 84 -14.65 4.38 -5.47
CA ASP A 84 -13.60 5.02 -6.29
C ASP A 84 -12.34 5.32 -5.49
N THR A 85 -11.22 4.68 -5.85
CA THR A 85 -9.91 4.96 -5.26
C THR A 85 -9.57 6.45 -5.37
N GLY A 86 -9.88 7.10 -6.50
CA GLY A 86 -9.61 8.53 -6.68
C GLY A 86 -10.30 9.41 -5.63
N TYR A 87 -11.56 9.12 -5.33
CA TYR A 87 -12.29 9.82 -4.27
C TYR A 87 -11.70 9.56 -2.87
N ILE A 88 -11.30 8.32 -2.55
CA ILE A 88 -10.64 8.00 -1.28
C ILE A 88 -9.34 8.78 -1.12
N LEU A 89 -8.50 8.84 -2.16
CA LEU A 89 -7.25 9.62 -2.14
C LEU A 89 -7.52 11.11 -1.87
N LYS A 90 -8.57 11.69 -2.46
CA LYS A 90 -8.99 13.06 -2.15
C LYS A 90 -9.35 13.24 -0.67
N GLN A 91 -10.09 12.31 -0.06
CA GLN A 91 -10.45 12.39 1.37
C GLN A 91 -9.22 12.26 2.28
N LEU A 92 -8.26 11.42 1.91
CA LEU A 92 -6.99 11.28 2.62
C LEU A 92 -6.17 12.57 2.60
N SER A 93 -6.12 13.25 1.45
CA SER A 93 -5.44 14.54 1.30
C SER A 93 -6.02 15.62 2.22
N LEU A 94 -7.36 15.72 2.30
CA LEU A 94 -8.04 16.64 3.23
C LEU A 94 -7.71 16.37 4.70
N LEU A 95 -7.30 15.16 5.03
CA LEU A 95 -6.92 14.73 6.38
C LEU A 95 -5.40 14.69 6.60
N ASN A 96 -4.62 15.31 5.71
CA ASN A 96 -3.16 15.39 5.76
C ASN A 96 -2.48 14.01 5.85
N TYR A 97 -3.02 13.01 5.18
CA TYR A 97 -2.23 11.81 4.87
C TYR A 97 -1.24 12.13 3.75
N ARG A 98 -0.15 11.37 3.68
CA ARG A 98 0.93 11.56 2.68
C ARG A 98 0.96 10.43 1.66
N TRP A 99 0.55 9.23 2.04
CA TRP A 99 0.60 8.07 1.16
C TRP A 99 -0.58 7.12 1.40
N CYS A 100 -0.94 6.38 0.35
CA CYS A 100 -1.95 5.35 0.37
C CYS A 100 -1.43 4.11 -0.34
N ARG A 101 -1.61 2.92 0.26
CA ARG A 101 -1.38 1.68 -0.47
C ARG A 101 -2.46 1.50 -1.53
N VAL A 102 -2.02 1.16 -2.73
CA VAL A 102 -2.84 0.97 -3.91
C VAL A 102 -2.47 -0.37 -4.56
N LEU A 103 -3.39 -1.01 -5.27
CA LEU A 103 -3.11 -2.22 -6.03
C LEU A 103 -2.17 -1.89 -7.20
N SER A 104 -1.14 -2.68 -7.44
CA SER A 104 -0.23 -2.48 -8.57
C SER A 104 -0.90 -2.66 -9.94
N SER A 105 -2.02 -3.36 -9.99
CA SER A 105 -2.63 -3.87 -11.22
C SER A 105 -3.97 -3.22 -11.58
N TYR A 106 -4.14 -1.91 -11.35
CA TYR A 106 -5.27 -1.14 -11.90
C TYR A 106 -5.23 -1.17 -13.43
N LYS A 107 -5.68 -2.28 -14.00
CA LYS A 107 -5.75 -2.45 -15.44
C LYS A 107 -7.00 -1.74 -15.91
N PRO A 108 -6.88 -0.86 -16.91
CA PRO A 108 -8.04 -0.38 -17.63
C PRO A 108 -8.87 -1.55 -18.15
N VAL A 109 -10.17 -1.34 -18.33
CA VAL A 109 -11.10 -2.41 -18.74
C VAL A 109 -10.66 -3.08 -20.06
N TRP A 110 -10.10 -2.32 -21.01
CA TRP A 110 -9.62 -2.88 -22.28
C TRP A 110 -8.45 -3.84 -22.11
N GLU A 111 -7.49 -3.57 -21.21
CA GLU A 111 -6.38 -4.49 -20.94
C GLU A 111 -6.83 -5.81 -20.30
N LYS A 112 -7.99 -5.81 -19.60
CA LYS A 112 -8.59 -7.04 -19.09
C LYS A 112 -9.24 -7.87 -20.21
N ILE A 113 -9.66 -7.23 -21.29
CA ILE A 113 -10.35 -7.86 -22.43
C ILE A 113 -9.34 -8.39 -23.47
N PHE A 114 -8.23 -7.67 -23.70
CA PHE A 114 -7.28 -7.97 -24.78
C PHE A 114 -5.99 -8.69 -24.36
N ARG A 115 -5.85 -9.11 -23.09
CA ARG A 115 -4.63 -9.79 -22.64
C ARG A 115 -4.57 -11.25 -23.10
N SER A 116 -3.53 -11.58 -23.86
CA SER A 116 -3.04 -12.96 -24.00
C SER A 116 -2.20 -13.34 -22.77
N ASP A 117 -2.34 -14.58 -22.32
CA ASP A 117 -1.49 -15.18 -21.28
C ASP A 117 -0.02 -14.99 -21.62
N THR A 118 0.61 -14.01 -20.98
CA THR A 118 2.02 -13.69 -21.12
C THR A 118 2.67 -13.90 -19.75
N LYS A 119 3.86 -14.51 -19.78
CA LYS A 119 4.71 -15.01 -18.68
C LYS A 119 4.61 -14.21 -17.39
N GLU A 120 4.83 -14.88 -16.24
CA GLU A 120 5.01 -14.25 -14.93
C GLU A 120 6.06 -13.14 -15.00
N GLU A 121 5.60 -11.91 -15.19
CA GLU A 121 6.45 -10.73 -15.22
C GLU A 121 6.41 -10.11 -13.84
N PHE A 122 7.57 -10.01 -13.19
CA PHE A 122 7.72 -9.28 -11.93
C PHE A 122 7.56 -7.78 -12.23
N LEU A 123 6.39 -7.26 -11.89
CA LEU A 123 6.02 -5.86 -12.10
C LEU A 123 6.31 -5.06 -10.84
N PHE A 124 7.29 -4.16 -10.92
CA PHE A 124 7.55 -3.15 -9.90
C PHE A 124 6.75 -1.91 -10.27
N GLY A 125 5.63 -1.70 -9.56
CA GLY A 125 4.67 -0.63 -9.89
C GLY A 125 5.30 0.75 -9.74
N LYS A 126 4.88 1.72 -10.56
CA LYS A 126 5.34 3.10 -10.40
C LYS A 126 4.75 3.73 -9.14
N TRP A 127 5.62 4.32 -8.35
CA TRP A 127 5.26 5.21 -7.25
C TRP A 127 4.85 6.55 -7.86
N GLU A 128 3.56 6.87 -7.78
CA GLU A 128 2.98 8.07 -8.41
C GLU A 128 2.23 8.92 -7.39
N ILE A 129 2.05 10.21 -7.68
CA ILE A 129 1.27 11.11 -6.82
C ILE A 129 -0.11 11.36 -7.46
N ASN A 130 -1.17 11.23 -6.68
CA ASN A 130 -2.53 11.56 -7.09
C ASN A 130 -3.32 12.20 -5.95
N ASN A 131 -3.96 13.34 -6.20
CA ASN A 131 -4.59 14.18 -5.16
C ASN A 131 -3.64 14.44 -3.99
N ASP A 132 -2.37 14.76 -4.26
CA ASP A 132 -1.32 15.00 -3.26
C ASP A 132 -1.00 13.79 -2.36
N ILE A 133 -1.48 12.60 -2.71
CA ILE A 133 -1.18 11.34 -2.03
C ILE A 133 -0.24 10.51 -2.88
N LEU A 134 0.85 10.04 -2.27
CA LEU A 134 1.72 9.04 -2.87
C LEU A 134 1.03 7.67 -2.91
N CYS A 135 0.81 7.15 -4.11
CA CYS A 135 0.25 5.84 -4.38
C CYS A 135 1.34 4.77 -4.29
N VAL A 136 1.30 3.98 -3.23
CA VAL A 136 2.29 2.93 -2.91
C VAL A 136 1.82 1.59 -3.47
N PRO A 137 2.53 0.97 -4.42
CA PRO A 137 2.11 -0.32 -4.98
C PRO A 137 2.22 -1.45 -3.96
N GLN A 138 1.27 -2.38 -4.00
CA GLN A 138 1.43 -3.70 -3.37
C GLN A 138 2.00 -4.69 -4.39
N HIS A 139 3.19 -5.23 -4.14
CA HIS A 139 3.84 -6.17 -5.05
C HIS A 139 3.43 -7.62 -4.76
N TYR A 140 3.49 -8.04 -3.48
CA TYR A 140 3.15 -9.40 -3.10
C TYR A 140 2.62 -9.48 -1.66
N THR A 141 1.81 -10.51 -1.37
CA THR A 141 1.33 -10.82 -0.01
C THR A 141 1.79 -12.22 0.38
N GLY A 142 2.59 -12.32 1.43
CA GLY A 142 3.27 -13.57 1.82
C GLY A 142 4.79 -13.43 1.85
N PHE A 143 5.44 -14.48 2.34
CA PHE A 143 6.90 -14.56 2.52
C PHE A 143 7.50 -15.83 1.90
N ASP A 144 6.72 -16.54 1.08
CA ASP A 144 7.13 -17.79 0.45
C ASP A 144 8.15 -17.57 -0.68
N GLU A 145 8.47 -18.63 -1.42
CA GLU A 145 9.44 -18.60 -2.52
C GLU A 145 9.11 -17.54 -3.58
N PHE A 146 7.85 -17.16 -3.77
CA PHE A 146 7.50 -16.08 -4.70
C PHE A 146 7.91 -14.71 -4.16
N ALA A 147 7.72 -14.46 -2.86
CA ALA A 147 8.22 -13.24 -2.23
C ALA A 147 9.75 -13.14 -2.34
N GLN A 148 10.45 -14.26 -2.18
CA GLN A 148 11.90 -14.33 -2.32
C GLN A 148 12.34 -13.99 -3.76
N LYS A 149 11.67 -14.56 -4.78
CA LYS A 149 11.93 -14.19 -6.18
C LYS A 149 11.65 -12.72 -6.47
N TYR A 150 10.60 -12.13 -5.87
CA TYR A 150 10.35 -10.68 -5.97
C TYR A 150 11.52 -9.87 -5.39
N LEU A 151 12.07 -10.29 -4.24
CA LEU A 151 13.23 -9.64 -3.62
C LEU A 151 14.48 -9.73 -4.49
N GLU A 152 14.81 -10.92 -4.97
CA GLU A 152 15.96 -11.13 -5.87
C GLU A 152 15.84 -10.25 -7.13
N LYS A 153 14.65 -10.21 -7.74
CA LYS A 153 14.40 -9.38 -8.92
C LYS A 153 14.42 -7.89 -8.62
N ALA A 154 13.99 -7.47 -7.43
CA ALA A 154 14.07 -6.08 -6.99
C ALA A 154 15.53 -5.64 -6.86
N VAL A 155 16.37 -6.47 -6.23
CA VAL A 155 17.81 -6.23 -6.10
C VAL A 155 18.50 -6.20 -7.46
N GLU A 156 18.23 -7.18 -8.34
CA GLU A 156 18.79 -7.25 -9.70
C GLU A 156 18.46 -6.00 -10.53
N LYS A 157 17.22 -5.51 -10.43
CA LYS A 157 16.74 -4.36 -11.19
C LYS A 157 16.94 -3.01 -10.51
N ASN A 158 17.45 -3.00 -9.27
CA ASN A 158 17.53 -1.80 -8.42
C ASN A 158 16.17 -1.10 -8.26
N GLU A 159 15.13 -1.88 -7.97
CA GLU A 159 13.75 -1.44 -7.84
C GLU A 159 13.24 -1.51 -6.39
N ALA A 160 12.26 -0.67 -6.06
CA ALA A 160 11.63 -0.71 -4.74
C ALA A 160 10.59 -1.83 -4.63
N LEU A 161 10.67 -2.62 -3.55
CA LEU A 161 9.76 -3.72 -3.26
C LEU A 161 8.89 -3.44 -2.03
N VAL A 162 7.62 -3.84 -2.10
CA VAL A 162 6.64 -3.71 -1.01
C VAL A 162 5.95 -5.05 -0.83
N ILE A 163 6.34 -5.76 0.24
CA ILE A 163 5.76 -7.03 0.66
C ILE A 163 4.77 -6.78 1.79
N VAL A 164 3.65 -7.50 1.77
CA VAL A 164 2.60 -7.43 2.79
C VAL A 164 2.48 -8.76 3.51
N GLY A 165 2.31 -8.71 4.83
CA GLY A 165 1.90 -9.86 5.62
C GLY A 165 1.07 -9.43 6.82
N HIS A 166 0.31 -10.38 7.38
CA HIS A 166 -0.57 -10.16 8.52
C HIS A 166 -0.04 -10.89 9.75
N PRO A 167 0.08 -10.22 10.92
CA PRO A 167 0.53 -10.89 12.15
C PRO A 167 -0.32 -12.12 12.52
N ALA A 168 -1.64 -12.06 12.29
CA ALA A 168 -2.56 -13.17 12.54
C ALA A 168 -2.37 -14.36 11.58
N ALA A 169 -1.65 -14.18 10.46
CA ALA A 169 -1.36 -15.23 9.49
C ALA A 169 -0.03 -15.95 9.77
N LEU A 170 0.85 -15.38 10.61
CA LEU A 170 2.14 -15.99 10.98
C LEU A 170 2.00 -17.36 11.68
N SER A 171 0.89 -17.58 12.38
CA SER A 171 0.57 -18.86 13.02
C SER A 171 -0.04 -19.89 12.07
N ARG A 172 -0.34 -19.52 10.83
CA ARG A 172 -0.95 -20.40 9.83
C ARG A 172 0.14 -21.03 8.97
N ASN A 173 -0.09 -22.27 8.51
CA ASN A 173 0.84 -22.95 7.62
C ASN A 173 0.53 -22.63 6.14
N LYS A 174 0.69 -21.36 5.76
CA LYS A 174 0.48 -20.83 4.40
C LYS A 174 1.61 -19.88 4.00
N SER A 175 1.46 -19.15 2.89
CA SER A 175 2.48 -18.21 2.36
C SER A 175 2.97 -17.18 3.40
N GLU A 176 2.10 -16.73 4.31
CA GLU A 176 2.41 -15.78 5.38
C GLU A 176 2.88 -16.43 6.69
N SER A 177 3.26 -17.70 6.69
CA SER A 177 3.70 -18.41 7.89
C SER A 177 4.97 -17.80 8.52
N SER A 178 5.16 -18.02 9.82
CA SER A 178 6.38 -17.65 10.54
C SER A 178 7.64 -18.32 9.96
N HIS A 179 7.52 -19.56 9.47
CA HIS A 179 8.62 -20.26 8.79
C HIS A 179 9.06 -19.48 7.55
N ASN A 180 8.11 -19.15 6.66
CA ASN A 180 8.39 -18.37 5.46
C ASN A 180 8.91 -16.97 5.79
N PHE A 181 8.35 -16.31 6.80
CA PHE A 181 8.81 -15.02 7.26
C PHE A 181 10.29 -15.05 7.65
N ASN A 182 10.70 -16.02 8.48
CA ASN A 182 12.09 -16.14 8.92
C ASN A 182 13.04 -16.42 7.74
N LEU A 183 12.64 -17.27 6.80
CA LEU A 183 13.43 -17.52 5.59
C LEU A 183 13.60 -16.26 4.74
N PHE A 184 12.51 -15.53 4.51
CA PHE A 184 12.52 -14.28 3.76
C PHE A 184 13.42 -13.23 4.43
N MET A 185 13.33 -13.07 5.76
CA MET A 185 14.16 -12.14 6.51
C MET A 185 15.65 -12.51 6.45
N ASN A 186 16.01 -13.79 6.59
CA ASN A 186 17.41 -14.23 6.47
C ASN A 186 18.00 -13.89 5.09
N ILE A 187 17.22 -14.05 4.02
CA ILE A 187 17.66 -13.69 2.67
C ILE A 187 17.84 -12.17 2.56
N ALA A 188 16.89 -11.38 3.07
CA ALA A 188 16.97 -9.92 3.08
C ALA A 188 18.18 -9.41 3.86
N GLU A 189 18.44 -9.97 5.05
CA GLU A 189 19.63 -9.67 5.86
C GLU A 189 20.93 -9.96 5.09
N GLY A 190 20.97 -11.05 4.32
CA GLY A 190 22.09 -11.37 3.45
C GLY A 190 22.36 -10.30 2.38
N TYR A 191 21.31 -9.71 1.79
CA TYR A 191 21.45 -8.60 0.85
C TYR A 191 21.84 -7.28 1.54
N ILE A 192 21.29 -7.01 2.72
CA ILE A 192 21.65 -5.82 3.53
C ILE A 192 23.12 -5.87 3.92
N ALA A 193 23.62 -7.01 4.41
CA ALA A 193 25.02 -7.18 4.80
C ALA A 193 26.01 -6.97 3.64
N LYS A 194 25.55 -7.16 2.40
CA LYS A 194 26.33 -6.91 1.17
C LYS A 194 26.14 -5.50 0.62
N ASN A 195 25.40 -4.62 1.31
CA ASN A 195 24.98 -3.30 0.85
C ASN A 195 24.22 -3.32 -0.50
N GLN A 196 23.46 -4.39 -0.76
CA GLN A 196 22.65 -4.55 -1.98
C GLN A 196 21.16 -4.24 -1.73
N LEU A 197 20.76 -4.11 -0.46
CA LEU A 197 19.40 -3.79 -0.06
C LEU A 197 19.44 -2.78 1.08
N GLU A 198 18.61 -1.75 0.96
CA GLU A 198 18.32 -0.79 2.03
C GLU A 198 16.83 -0.91 2.40
N THR A 199 16.50 -0.72 3.67
CA THR A 199 15.12 -0.76 4.15
C THR A 199 14.70 0.60 4.69
N TYR A 200 13.45 0.95 4.44
CA TYR A 200 12.88 2.25 4.79
C TYR A 200 11.45 2.07 5.26
N THR A 201 11.00 2.98 6.12
CA THR A 201 9.57 3.26 6.21
C THR A 201 9.09 3.90 4.90
N VAL A 202 7.80 3.86 4.62
CA VAL A 202 7.26 4.40 3.36
C VAL A 202 7.50 5.91 3.30
N THR A 203 7.31 6.59 4.44
CA THR A 203 7.56 8.03 4.55
C THR A 203 9.03 8.37 4.30
N GLU A 204 9.98 7.64 4.89
CA GLU A 204 11.42 7.87 4.67
C GLU A 204 11.82 7.64 3.21
N TYR A 205 11.32 6.57 2.58
CA TYR A 205 11.58 6.30 1.16
C TYR A 205 11.08 7.46 0.28
N ALA A 206 9.87 7.95 0.56
CA ALA A 206 9.29 9.07 -0.18
C ALA A 206 10.11 10.36 -0.02
N ASP A 207 10.56 10.66 1.20
CA ASP A 207 11.37 11.84 1.48
C ASP A 207 12.77 11.76 0.86
N LYS A 208 13.39 10.56 0.87
CA LYS A 208 14.74 10.34 0.31
C LYS A 208 14.74 10.33 -1.22
N TYR A 209 13.82 9.60 -1.85
CA TYR A 209 13.95 9.28 -3.28
C TYR A 209 12.91 9.97 -4.18
N LEU A 210 11.76 10.36 -3.66
CA LEU A 210 10.67 10.89 -4.50
C LEU A 210 10.58 12.42 -4.47
N LYS A 211 10.81 13.06 -3.30
CA LYS A 211 10.89 14.53 -3.23
C LYS A 211 12.10 15.11 -3.96
N GLN A 212 13.20 14.37 -4.05
CA GLN A 212 14.41 14.80 -4.77
C GLN A 212 14.23 14.76 -6.31
N GLY A 213 13.32 13.91 -6.82
CA GLY A 213 12.99 13.87 -8.25
C GLY A 213 12.12 15.04 -8.71
N ALA A 214 11.18 15.49 -7.87
CA ALA A 214 10.28 16.59 -8.21
C ALA A 214 10.97 17.97 -8.35
N LEU A 215 12.15 18.14 -7.74
CA LEU A 215 12.98 19.35 -7.91
C LEU A 215 13.85 19.32 -9.17
N LYS A 216 14.05 18.16 -9.81
CA LYS A 216 14.85 18.04 -11.04
C LYS A 216 14.07 18.33 -12.31
N ASP A 217 12.75 18.19 -12.28
CA ASP A 217 11.86 18.43 -13.44
C ASP A 217 11.29 19.87 -13.48
N GLN A 218 11.86 20.80 -12.70
CA GLN A 218 11.45 22.22 -12.65
C GLN A 218 12.49 23.22 -13.19
N HIS A 219 13.47 22.76 -13.98
CA HIS A 219 14.45 23.62 -14.65
C HIS A 219 14.51 23.39 -16.15
#